data_AF-A0A957T193-F1
#
_entry.id   AF-A0A957T193-F1
#
_cell.length_a   1.000
_cell.length_b   1.000
_cell.length_c   1.000
_cell.angle_alpha   90.00
_cell.angle_beta   90.00
_cell.angle_gamma   90.00
#
_symmetry.space_group_name_H-M   'P 1'
#
loop_
_entity.id
_entity.type
_entity.pdbx_description
1 polymer ?
#
loop_
_entity_poly.entity_id
_entity_poly.type
_entity_poly.pdbx_seq_one_letter_code
_entity_poly.pdbx_strand_id
1 'polypeptide(L)'
;MTRHRERHFAERIGWLRAAVLGANDGIVSTASLIVGVAAAGTGRGSVLTPGLAGLVAGAMSMAAGEYVSVSSQADTEKADLDREQQELATDTEAERQELAAIYVQRGLEPTLARQVADQLMAHDALAAHARDELGLTEIHTARPIQAALASAATFAVGAA
;
A
#
# COMPACT_ATOMS: atom_id res chain seq x y z
N MET A 1 -28.48 21.10 -4.98
CA MET A 1 -27.87 19.86 -4.46
C MET A 1 -26.89 20.22 -3.35
N THR A 2 -27.26 19.98 -2.10
CA THR A 2 -26.35 20.09 -0.95
C THR A 2 -25.30 18.99 -1.05
N ARG A 3 -24.03 19.38 -1.23
CA ARG A 3 -22.90 18.46 -1.35
C ARG A 3 -22.66 17.81 0.02
N HIS A 4 -23.18 16.59 0.21
CA HIS A 4 -22.90 15.82 1.42
C HIS A 4 -21.41 15.44 1.38
N ARG A 5 -20.61 16.07 2.24
CA ARG A 5 -19.17 15.85 2.29
C ARG A 5 -18.89 14.70 3.24
N GLU A 6 -19.03 13.48 2.75
CA GLU A 6 -18.61 12.29 3.47
C GLU A 6 -17.07 12.31 3.63
N ARG A 7 -16.60 12.14 4.86
CA ARG A 7 -15.17 12.02 5.15
C ARG A 7 -14.80 10.54 5.13
N HIS A 8 -14.13 10.10 4.08
CA HIS A 8 -13.55 8.77 4.02
C HIS A 8 -12.08 8.82 4.43
N PHE A 9 -11.64 7.85 5.23
CA PHE A 9 -10.25 7.75 5.70
C PHE A 9 -9.49 6.58 5.06
N ALA A 10 -10.10 5.87 4.11
CA ALA A 10 -9.53 4.69 3.47
C ALA A 10 -8.18 4.99 2.78
N GLU A 11 -8.01 6.20 2.22
CA GLU A 11 -6.76 6.67 1.60
C GLU A 11 -5.56 6.69 2.58
N ARG A 12 -5.81 6.64 3.89
CA ARG A 12 -4.77 6.69 4.93
C ARG A 12 -4.29 5.30 5.35
N ILE A 13 -4.96 4.24 4.90
CA ILE A 13 -4.70 2.86 5.36
C ILE A 13 -3.24 2.47 5.15
N GLY A 14 -2.63 2.84 4.01
CA GLY A 14 -1.24 2.49 3.69
C GLY A 14 -0.23 2.94 4.75
N TRP A 15 -0.17 4.24 5.04
CA TRP A 15 0.77 4.76 6.03
C TRP A 15 0.34 4.45 7.47
N LEU A 16 -0.95 4.33 7.75
CA LEU A 16 -1.44 3.99 9.09
C LEU A 16 -1.08 2.55 9.46
N ARG A 17 -1.19 1.60 8.53
CA ARG A 17 -0.73 0.22 8.72
C ARG A 17 0.76 0.20 9.06
N ALA A 18 1.57 0.89 8.26
CA ALA A 18 3.01 0.99 8.46
C ALA A 18 3.35 1.61 9.84
N ALA A 19 2.63 2.66 10.24
CA ALA A 19 2.79 3.31 11.53
C ALA A 19 2.46 2.39 12.71
N VAL A 20 1.34 1.66 12.66
CA VAL A 20 0.93 0.74 13.73
C VAL A 20 1.92 -0.43 13.85
N LEU A 21 2.36 -0.99 12.73
CA LEU A 21 3.38 -2.04 12.71
C LEU A 21 4.70 -1.52 13.31
N GLY A 22 5.13 -0.32 12.91
CA GLY A 22 6.28 0.40 13.46
C GLY A 22 6.24 0.53 14.98
N ALA A 23 5.16 1.11 15.52
CA ALA A 23 4.98 1.30 16.95
C ALA A 23 5.03 -0.02 17.72
N ASN A 24 4.27 -1.02 17.25
CA ASN A 24 4.20 -2.31 17.92
C ASN A 24 5.55 -3.02 17.94
N ASP A 25 6.25 -3.04 16.82
CA ASP A 25 7.56 -3.68 16.74
C ASP A 25 8.60 -2.92 17.56
N GLY A 26 8.58 -1.58 17.57
CA GLY A 26 9.45 -0.74 18.39
C GLY A 26 9.32 -1.05 19.88
N ILE A 27 8.09 -1.14 20.40
CA ILE A 27 7.81 -1.48 21.80
C ILE A 27 8.28 -2.91 22.10
N VAL A 28 7.83 -3.89 21.32
CA VAL A 28 8.02 -5.30 21.64
C VAL A 28 9.50 -5.70 21.49
N SER A 29 10.13 -5.34 20.38
CA SER A 29 11.52 -5.73 20.09
C SER A 29 12.50 -5.06 21.05
N THR A 30 12.37 -3.76 21.31
CA THR A 30 13.30 -3.01 22.16
C THR A 30 13.13 -3.40 23.63
N ALA A 31 11.90 -3.55 24.13
CA ALA A 31 11.67 -4.02 25.49
C ALA A 31 12.21 -5.44 25.69
N SER A 32 11.97 -6.34 24.74
CA SER A 32 12.49 -7.72 24.81
C SER A 32 14.02 -7.75 24.81
N LEU A 33 14.66 -6.91 23.99
CA LEU A 33 16.12 -6.78 23.95
C LEU A 33 16.67 -6.27 25.28
N ILE A 34 16.10 -5.17 25.81
CA ILE A 34 16.52 -4.58 27.09
C ILE A 34 16.36 -5.57 28.24
N VAL A 35 15.20 -6.23 28.34
CA VAL A 35 14.93 -7.25 29.37
C VAL A 35 15.91 -8.41 29.26
N GLY A 36 16.17 -8.91 28.05
CA GLY A 36 17.12 -9.99 27.82
C GLY A 36 18.56 -9.64 28.24
N VAL A 37 19.03 -8.45 27.86
CA VAL A 37 20.38 -7.97 28.23
C VAL A 37 20.49 -7.70 29.74
N ALA A 38 19.44 -7.18 30.36
CA ALA A 38 19.40 -6.96 31.80
C ALA A 38 19.40 -8.29 32.58
N ALA A 39 18.63 -9.29 32.13
CA ALA A 39 18.58 -10.61 32.75
C ALA A 39 19.92 -11.36 32.70
N ALA A 40 20.78 -11.05 31.73
CA ALA A 40 22.13 -11.60 31.62
C ALA A 40 23.12 -11.08 32.68
N GLY A 41 22.69 -10.24 33.63
CA GLY A 41 23.51 -9.80 34.77
C GLY A 41 24.51 -8.69 34.45
N THR A 42 24.26 -7.92 33.39
CA THR A 42 25.18 -6.87 32.91
C THR A 42 24.90 -5.51 33.60
N GLY A 43 25.93 -4.66 33.75
CA GLY A 43 25.79 -3.34 34.39
C GLY A 43 24.93 -2.36 33.56
N ARG A 44 24.48 -1.23 34.14
CA ARG A 44 23.56 -0.28 33.45
C ARG A 44 24.05 0.21 32.08
N GLY A 45 25.36 0.47 31.92
CA GLY A 45 25.94 0.88 30.63
C GLY A 45 25.88 -0.21 29.55
N SER A 46 25.83 -1.48 29.97
CA SER A 46 25.70 -2.65 29.11
C SER A 46 24.28 -2.83 28.56
N VAL A 47 23.27 -2.17 29.14
CA VAL A 47 21.86 -2.24 28.70
C VAL A 47 21.51 -1.10 27.73
N LEU A 48 22.02 0.11 27.99
CA LEU A 48 21.72 1.30 27.16
C LEU A 48 22.32 1.22 25.76
N THR A 49 23.55 0.70 25.63
CA THR A 49 24.23 0.62 24.34
C THR A 49 23.49 -0.33 23.37
N PRO A 50 23.13 -1.57 23.77
CA PRO A 50 22.30 -2.44 22.93
C PRO A 50 20.90 -1.88 22.69
N GLY A 51 20.28 -1.22 23.67
CA GLY A 51 18.96 -0.60 23.48
C GLY A 51 18.97 0.47 22.38
N LEU A 52 19.94 1.40 22.40
CA LEU A 52 20.08 2.42 21.37
C LEU A 52 20.46 1.82 20.01
N ALA A 53 21.36 0.84 19.99
CA ALA A 53 21.73 0.14 18.77
C ALA A 53 20.53 -0.58 18.14
N GLY A 54 19.73 -1.27 18.97
CA GLY A 54 18.49 -1.92 18.56
C GLY A 54 17.44 -0.94 18.05
N LEU A 55 17.30 0.22 18.70
CA LEU A 55 16.41 1.29 18.24
C LEU A 55 16.78 1.75 16.83
N VAL A 56 18.05 2.10 16.61
CA VAL A 56 18.52 2.62 15.31
C VAL A 56 18.44 1.54 14.24
N ALA A 57 18.93 0.33 14.53
CA ALA A 57 18.90 -0.78 13.57
C ALA A 57 17.46 -1.17 13.20
N GLY A 58 16.57 -1.27 14.19
CA GLY A 58 15.17 -1.61 13.99
C GLY A 58 14.41 -0.54 13.21
N ALA A 59 14.58 0.75 13.53
CA ALA A 59 13.97 1.85 12.79
C ALA A 59 14.41 1.87 11.32
N MET A 60 15.71 1.68 11.05
CA MET A 60 16.23 1.59 9.68
C MET A 60 15.70 0.36 8.94
N SER A 61 15.64 -0.79 9.60
CA SER A 61 15.08 -2.02 9.03
C SER A 61 13.60 -1.85 8.67
N MET A 62 12.82 -1.19 9.53
CA MET A 62 11.40 -0.90 9.28
C MET A 62 11.19 0.08 8.12
N ALA A 63 12.00 1.14 8.04
CA ALA A 63 11.98 2.05 6.89
C ALA A 63 12.31 1.32 5.59
N ALA A 64 13.40 0.56 5.58
CA ALA A 64 13.87 -0.13 4.38
C ALA A 64 12.87 -1.20 3.92
N GLY A 65 12.36 -2.03 4.84
CA GLY A 65 11.39 -3.07 4.53
C GLY A 65 10.08 -2.51 3.98
N GLU A 66 9.55 -1.46 4.60
CA GLU A 66 8.31 -0.84 4.15
C GLU A 66 8.50 -0.07 2.83
N TYR A 67 9.64 0.61 2.64
CA TYR A 67 9.96 1.24 1.36
C TYR A 67 10.02 0.21 0.24
N VAL A 68 10.78 -0.87 0.42
CA VAL A 68 10.92 -1.93 -0.60
C VAL A 68 9.57 -2.56 -0.89
N SER A 69 8.80 -2.92 0.14
CA SER A 69 7.48 -3.53 -0.02
C SER A 69 6.53 -2.66 -0.85
N VAL A 70 6.41 -1.37 -0.51
CA VAL A 70 5.48 -0.46 -1.19
C VAL A 70 6.03 -0.03 -2.56
N SER A 71 7.35 0.03 -2.72
CA SER A 71 7.98 0.26 -4.04
C SER A 71 7.71 -0.91 -4.99
N SER A 72 7.85 -2.15 -4.52
CA SER A 72 7.53 -3.33 -5.34
C SER A 72 6.07 -3.39 -5.74
N GLN A 73 5.15 -2.91 -4.88
CA GLN A 73 3.76 -2.71 -5.26
C GLN A 73 3.66 -1.71 -6.41
N ALA A 74 4.24 -0.50 -6.26
CA ALA A 74 4.22 0.53 -7.29
C ALA A 74 4.79 0.05 -8.64
N ASP A 75 5.88 -0.72 -8.60
CA ASP A 75 6.51 -1.28 -9.80
C ASP A 75 5.61 -2.31 -10.49
N THR A 76 4.89 -3.13 -9.70
CA THR A 76 3.90 -4.09 -10.23
C THR A 76 2.72 -3.36 -10.88
N GLU A 77 2.14 -2.38 -10.17
CA GLU A 77 1.02 -1.58 -10.69
C GLU A 77 1.41 -0.86 -12.00
N LYS A 78 2.64 -0.35 -12.07
CA LYS A 78 3.18 0.28 -13.28
C LYS A 78 3.33 -0.72 -14.42
N ALA A 79 3.84 -1.92 -14.15
CA ALA A 79 4.03 -2.95 -15.16
C ALA A 79 2.68 -3.41 -15.75
N ASP A 80 1.66 -3.55 -14.90
CA ASP A 80 0.31 -3.92 -15.34
C ASP A 80 -0.32 -2.79 -16.20
N LEU A 81 -0.16 -1.52 -15.81
CA LEU A 81 -0.60 -0.39 -16.63
C LEU A 81 0.12 -0.31 -17.99
N ASP A 82 1.43 -0.55 -18.00
CA ASP A 82 2.23 -0.55 -19.22
C ASP A 82 1.82 -1.72 -20.15
N ARG A 83 1.34 -2.84 -19.58
CA ARG A 83 0.79 -4.00 -20.31
C ARG A 83 -0.60 -3.68 -20.88
N GLU A 84 -1.50 -3.19 -20.04
CA GLU A 84 -2.86 -2.78 -20.42
C GLU A 84 -2.84 -1.77 -21.57
N GLN A 85 -1.92 -0.80 -21.52
CA GLN A 85 -1.75 0.17 -22.59
C GLN A 85 -1.34 -0.47 -23.92
N GLN A 86 -0.58 -1.58 -23.90
CA GLN A 86 -0.22 -2.33 -25.10
C GLN A 86 -1.40 -3.15 -25.63
N GLU A 87 -2.16 -3.78 -24.74
CA GLU A 87 -3.37 -4.55 -25.06
C GLU A 87 -4.43 -3.65 -25.71
N LEU A 88 -4.73 -2.49 -25.12
CA LEU A 88 -5.62 -1.47 -25.69
C LEU A 88 -5.18 -0.98 -27.08
N ALA A 89 -3.87 -0.89 -27.33
CA ALA A 89 -3.31 -0.45 -28.60
C ALA A 89 -3.31 -1.55 -29.68
N THR A 90 -3.36 -2.82 -29.29
CA THR A 90 -3.24 -3.96 -30.21
C THR A 90 -4.58 -4.64 -30.51
N ASP A 91 -5.49 -4.72 -29.53
CA ASP A 91 -6.81 -5.32 -29.72
C ASP A 91 -7.90 -4.64 -28.87
N THR A 92 -8.28 -3.42 -29.25
CA THR A 92 -9.32 -2.64 -28.56
C THR A 92 -10.68 -3.36 -28.50
N GLU A 93 -10.99 -4.26 -29.45
CA GLU A 93 -12.27 -4.98 -29.44
C GLU A 93 -12.28 -6.11 -28.42
N ALA A 94 -11.15 -6.80 -28.23
CA ALA A 94 -10.98 -7.76 -27.13
C ALA A 94 -11.12 -7.07 -25.77
N GLU A 95 -10.42 -5.95 -25.56
CA GLU A 95 -10.49 -5.19 -24.30
C GLU A 95 -11.90 -4.71 -23.97
N ARG A 96 -12.66 -4.29 -24.98
CA ARG A 96 -14.07 -3.93 -24.82
C ARG A 96 -14.95 -5.11 -24.40
N GLN A 97 -14.65 -6.31 -24.89
CA GLN A 97 -15.37 -7.52 -24.50
C GLN A 97 -15.01 -7.92 -23.07
N GLU A 98 -13.74 -7.78 -22.68
CA GLU A 98 -13.24 -8.01 -21.33
C GLU A 98 -13.92 -7.09 -20.32
N LEU A 99 -13.88 -5.77 -20.55
CA LEU A 99 -14.54 -4.80 -19.67
C LEU A 99 -16.05 -5.04 -19.59
N ALA A 100 -16.71 -5.34 -20.70
CA ALA A 100 -18.13 -5.69 -20.69
C ALA A 100 -18.39 -6.98 -19.87
N ALA A 101 -17.52 -7.99 -19.97
CA ALA A 101 -17.64 -9.22 -19.21
C ALA A 101 -17.50 -8.97 -17.70
N ILE A 102 -16.60 -8.07 -17.27
CA ILE A 102 -16.47 -7.64 -15.87
C ILE A 102 -17.82 -7.09 -15.37
N TYR A 103 -18.47 -6.23 -16.15
CA TYR A 103 -19.77 -5.67 -15.77
C TYR A 103 -20.91 -6.69 -15.78
N VAL A 104 -20.89 -7.66 -16.69
CA VAL A 104 -21.83 -8.80 -16.65
C VAL A 104 -21.65 -9.60 -15.36
N GLN A 105 -20.42 -9.91 -14.96
CA GLN A 105 -20.13 -10.61 -13.71
C GLN A 105 -20.60 -9.82 -12.47
N ARG A 106 -20.59 -8.48 -12.55
CA ARG A 106 -21.13 -7.58 -11.52
C ARG A 106 -22.67 -7.45 -11.55
N GLY A 107 -23.34 -8.12 -12.48
CA GLY A 107 -24.79 -8.25 -12.54
C GLY A 107 -25.50 -7.38 -13.58
N LEU A 108 -24.76 -6.78 -14.53
CA LEU A 108 -25.38 -6.07 -15.64
C LEU A 108 -25.87 -7.05 -16.73
N GLU A 109 -27.01 -6.75 -17.35
CA GLU A 109 -27.43 -7.42 -18.58
C GLU A 109 -26.37 -7.23 -19.69
N PRO A 110 -26.10 -8.22 -20.55
CA PRO A 110 -25.03 -8.14 -21.55
C PRO A 110 -25.10 -6.93 -22.47
N THR A 111 -26.31 -6.52 -22.86
CA THR A 111 -26.54 -5.34 -23.71
C THR A 111 -26.15 -4.05 -23.00
N LEU A 112 -26.49 -3.92 -21.71
CA LEU A 112 -26.14 -2.76 -20.90
C LEU A 112 -24.64 -2.75 -20.58
N ALA A 113 -24.05 -3.89 -20.25
CA ALA A 113 -22.62 -4.01 -19.96
C ALA A 113 -21.77 -3.58 -21.16
N ARG A 114 -22.18 -3.94 -22.39
CA ARG A 114 -21.56 -3.48 -23.63
C ARG A 114 -21.61 -1.96 -23.76
N GLN A 115 -22.77 -1.35 -23.50
CA GLN A 115 -22.95 0.10 -23.55
C GLN A 115 -22.13 0.85 -22.49
N VAL A 116 -21.95 0.23 -21.31
CA VAL A 116 -21.09 0.77 -20.24
C VAL A 116 -19.63 0.72 -20.66
N ALA A 117 -19.14 -0.42 -21.15
CA ALA A 117 -17.78 -0.55 -21.66
C ALA A 117 -17.49 0.47 -22.78
N ASP A 118 -18.39 0.60 -23.76
CA ASP A 118 -18.26 1.54 -24.87
C ASP A 118 -18.10 2.99 -24.37
N GLN A 119 -18.92 3.41 -23.40
CA GLN A 119 -18.88 4.77 -22.87
C GLN A 119 -17.67 5.04 -21.97
N LEU A 120 -17.27 4.06 -21.14
CA LEU A 120 -16.10 4.20 -20.28
C LEU A 120 -14.81 4.24 -21.11
N MET A 121 -14.67 3.35 -22.09
CA MET A 121 -13.51 3.34 -22.99
C MET A 121 -13.42 4.60 -23.84
N ALA A 122 -14.55 5.15 -24.29
CA ALA A 122 -14.58 6.41 -25.04
C ALA A 122 -14.15 7.63 -24.20
N HIS A 123 -14.38 7.58 -22.88
CA HIS A 123 -13.93 8.63 -21.97
C HIS A 123 -12.46 8.46 -21.60
N ASP A 124 -12.08 7.30 -21.08
CA ASP A 124 -10.71 6.93 -20.71
C ASP A 124 -10.60 5.40 -20.54
N ALA A 125 -10.17 4.72 -21.61
CA ALA A 125 -10.05 3.25 -21.60
C ALA A 125 -9.02 2.76 -20.58
N LEU A 126 -7.84 3.39 -20.51
CA LEU A 126 -6.80 2.96 -19.58
C LEU A 126 -7.25 3.13 -18.14
N ALA A 127 -7.89 4.26 -17.79
CA ALA A 127 -8.41 4.45 -16.43
C ALA A 127 -9.57 3.51 -16.10
N ALA A 128 -10.41 3.16 -17.09
CA ALA A 128 -11.51 2.21 -16.91
C ALA A 128 -10.96 0.81 -16.57
N HIS A 129 -10.03 0.29 -17.38
CA HIS A 129 -9.41 -1.01 -17.12
C HIS A 129 -8.55 -1.00 -15.85
N ALA A 130 -7.74 0.04 -15.64
CA ALA A 130 -6.97 0.20 -14.40
C ALA A 130 -7.86 0.08 -13.15
N ARG A 131 -9.05 0.68 -13.17
CA ARG A 131 -9.96 0.65 -12.03
C ARG A 131 -10.76 -0.65 -11.94
N ASP A 132 -11.35 -1.09 -13.05
CA ASP A 132 -12.38 -2.13 -13.04
C ASP A 132 -11.81 -3.54 -13.22
N GLU A 133 -10.67 -3.65 -13.89
CA GLU A 133 -9.96 -4.91 -14.11
C GLU A 133 -8.79 -5.06 -13.14
N LEU A 134 -7.85 -4.10 -13.13
CA LEU A 134 -6.64 -4.17 -12.31
C LEU A 134 -6.87 -3.79 -10.83
N GLY A 135 -8.03 -3.18 -10.51
CA GLY A 135 -8.36 -2.75 -9.15
C GLY A 135 -7.53 -1.55 -8.64
N LEU A 136 -6.79 -0.88 -9.53
CA LEU A 136 -5.98 0.28 -9.23
C LEU A 136 -6.88 1.49 -9.01
N THR A 137 -6.95 1.95 -7.75
CA THR A 137 -7.74 3.12 -7.36
C THR A 137 -6.89 4.12 -6.60
N GLU A 138 -7.26 5.40 -6.64
CA GLU A 138 -6.56 6.47 -5.90
C GLU A 138 -6.41 6.16 -4.41
N ILE A 139 -7.39 5.44 -3.82
CA ILE A 139 -7.43 5.05 -2.41
C ILE A 139 -6.27 4.10 -2.04
N HIS A 140 -5.79 3.31 -3.00
CA HIS A 140 -4.75 2.31 -2.80
C HIS A 140 -3.38 2.71 -3.38
N THR A 141 -3.21 3.98 -3.76
CA THR A 141 -1.94 4.45 -4.34
C THR A 141 -0.73 4.16 -3.44
N ALA A 142 0.25 3.49 -4.01
CA ALA A 142 1.52 3.18 -3.35
C ALA A 142 2.29 4.47 -3.00
N ARG A 143 2.61 4.66 -1.71
CA ARG A 143 3.38 5.81 -1.20
C ARG A 143 4.60 5.34 -0.39
N PRO A 144 5.68 4.87 -1.04
CA PRO A 144 6.77 4.18 -0.36
C PRO A 144 7.46 5.03 0.72
N ILE A 145 7.78 6.28 0.40
CA ILE A 145 8.45 7.20 1.33
C ILE A 145 7.56 7.48 2.54
N GLN A 146 6.25 7.66 2.32
CA GLN A 146 5.33 7.95 3.42
C GLN A 146 5.22 6.76 4.38
N ALA A 147 5.08 5.55 3.84
CA ALA A 147 4.99 4.33 4.65
C ALA A 147 6.30 4.07 5.42
N ALA A 148 7.45 4.21 4.77
CA ALA A 148 8.77 4.03 5.38
C ALA A 148 9.06 5.03 6.52
N LEU A 149 8.78 6.32 6.30
CA LEU A 149 8.98 7.33 7.34
C LEU A 149 7.99 7.15 8.49
N ALA A 150 6.74 6.79 8.19
CA ALA A 150 5.74 6.53 9.21
C ALA A 150 6.14 5.33 10.09
N SER A 151 6.59 4.22 9.50
CA SER A 151 7.01 3.03 10.26
C SER A 151 8.25 3.30 11.11
N ALA A 152 9.27 3.95 10.56
CA ALA A 152 10.50 4.23 11.30
C ALA A 152 10.31 5.25 12.43
N ALA A 153 9.50 6.29 12.20
CA ALA A 153 9.20 7.28 13.23
C ALA A 153 8.43 6.66 14.40
N THR A 154 7.40 5.85 14.12
CA THR A 154 6.63 5.20 15.18
C THR A 154 7.40 4.07 15.86
N PHE A 155 8.28 3.37 15.14
CA PHE A 155 9.23 2.44 15.75
C PHE A 155 10.12 3.16 16.76
N ALA A 156 10.76 4.26 16.36
CA ALA A 156 11.64 5.01 17.24
C ALA A 156 10.90 5.55 18.47
N VAL A 157 9.66 6.03 18.30
CA VAL A 157 8.80 6.47 19.42
C VAL A 157 8.39 5.30 20.31
N GLY A 158 8.10 4.13 19.75
CA GLY A 158 7.75 2.94 20.55
C GLY A 158 8.95 2.33 21.28
N ALA A 159 10.15 2.53 20.75
CA ALA A 159 11.42 2.04 21.30
C ALA A 159 12.03 2.97 22.37
N ALA A 160 11.68 4.26 22.36
CA ALA A 160 12.18 5.29 23.28
C ALA A 160 11.47 5.28 24.63
#